data_AF-A0A3M1UN54-F1
#
_entry.id   AF-A0A3M1UN54-F1
#
_cell.length_a   1.000
_cell.length_b   1.000
_cell.length_c   1.000
_cell.angle_alpha   90.00
_cell.angle_beta   90.00
_cell.angle_gamma   90.00
#
_symmetry.space_group_name_H-M   'P 1'
#
loop_
_entity.id
_entity.type
_entity.pdbx_description
1 polymer ?
#
loop_
_entity_poly.entity_id
_entity_poly.type
_entity_poly.pdbx_seq_one_letter_code
_entity_poly.pdbx_strand_id
1 'polypeptide(L)' 'MQLLGVRDRRAAERFLARAGLDPRTTGIVETRYHGHPWYVVVHGSFPDRAAAKAAIAHLPARLRRNQPWPRTFGSL' A
#
# COMPACT_ATOMS: atom_id res chain seq x y z
N MET A 1 1.43 -5.14 2.63
CA MET A 1 2.37 -4.00 2.80
C MET A 1 1.71 -2.70 2.36
N GLN A 2 2.05 -1.54 2.94
CA GLN A 2 1.52 -0.23 2.51
C GLN A 2 2.40 0.43 1.42
N LEU A 3 1.76 0.94 0.38
CA LEU A 3 2.39 1.66 -0.75
C LEU A 3 2.15 3.17 -0.72
N LEU A 4 1.00 3.60 -0.22
CA LEU A 4 0.58 5.00 -0.13
C LEU A 4 -0.44 5.14 1.01
N GLY A 5 -0.41 6.26 1.73
CA GLY A 5 -1.49 6.67 2.62
C GLY A 5 -1.84 8.13 2.33
N VAL A 6 -3.13 8.43 2.13
CA VAL A 6 -3.64 9.76 1.79
C VAL A 6 -5.00 10.03 2.43
N ARG A 7 -5.35 11.30 2.62
CA ARG A 7 -6.68 11.72 3.10
C ARG A 7 -7.74 11.81 1.99
N ASP A 8 -7.32 11.91 0.73
CA ASP A 8 -8.21 11.93 -0.44
C ASP A 8 -8.34 10.53 -1.05
N ARG A 9 -9.55 9.95 -0.98
CA ARG A 9 -9.88 8.67 -1.60
C ARG A 9 -9.56 8.64 -3.10
N ARG A 10 -9.89 9.71 -3.83
CA ARG A 10 -9.65 9.78 -5.26
C ARG A 10 -8.16 9.77 -5.57
N ALA A 11 -7.32 10.34 -4.71
CA ALA A 11 -5.87 10.24 -4.86
C ALA A 11 -5.36 8.80 -4.70
N ALA A 12 -5.91 8.03 -3.76
CA ALA A 12 -5.60 6.60 -3.61
C ALA A 12 -6.04 5.79 -4.84
N GLU A 13 -7.26 6.03 -5.35
CA GLU A 13 -7.80 5.39 -6.56
C GLU A 13 -6.94 5.69 -7.79
N ARG A 14 -6.58 6.97 -8.02
CA ARG A 14 -5.68 7.37 -9.12
C ARG A 14 -4.28 6.77 -8.98
N PHE A 15 -3.78 6.58 -7.77
CA PHE A 15 -2.51 5.92 -7.55
C PHE A 15 -2.61 4.44 -7.92
N LEU A 16 -3.62 3.72 -7.42
CA LEU A 16 -3.82 2.30 -7.69
C LEU A 16 -3.99 2.02 -9.19
N ALA A 17 -4.81 2.81 -9.89
CA ALA A 17 -5.00 2.70 -11.34
C ALA A 17 -3.69 2.87 -12.13
N ARG A 18 -2.81 3.77 -11.67
CA ARG A 18 -1.50 4.01 -12.29
C ARG A 18 -0.40 3.07 -11.77
N ALA A 19 -0.66 2.27 -10.74
CA ALA A 19 0.32 1.38 -10.13
C ALA A 19 0.57 0.11 -10.95
N GLY A 20 -0.34 -0.25 -11.86
CA GLY A 20 -0.17 -1.39 -12.76
C GLY A 20 0.15 -2.69 -12.02
N LEU A 21 -0.45 -2.87 -10.84
CA LEU A 21 -0.28 -4.04 -9.98
C LEU A 21 -1.49 -4.96 -10.16
N ASP A 22 -1.32 -6.26 -9.84
CA ASP A 22 -2.40 -7.24 -9.91
C ASP A 22 -3.53 -6.88 -8.93
N PRO A 23 -4.77 -6.60 -9.40
CA PRO A 23 -5.91 -6.26 -8.56
C PRO A 23 -6.25 -7.31 -7.49
N ARG A 24 -5.89 -8.58 -7.70
CA ARG A 24 -6.11 -9.65 -6.71
C ARG A 24 -5.18 -9.54 -5.50
N THR A 25 -4.09 -8.78 -5.64
CA THR A 25 -3.07 -8.61 -4.62
C THR A 25 -2.95 -7.15 -4.15
N THR A 26 -3.82 -6.26 -4.62
CA THR A 26 -3.79 -4.84 -4.27
C THR A 26 -5.16 -4.29 -4.01
N GLY A 27 -5.25 -3.34 -3.08
CA GLY A 27 -6.52 -2.70 -2.75
C GLY A 27 -6.32 -1.43 -1.96
N ILE A 28 -7.45 -0.77 -1.66
CA ILE A 28 -7.52 0.38 -0.78
C ILE A 28 -8.21 -0.06 0.49
N VAL A 29 -7.59 0.20 1.63
CA VAL A 29 -8.19 0.06 2.95
C VAL A 29 -8.51 1.45 3.47
N GLU A 30 -9.76 1.66 3.87
CA GLU A 30 -10.16 2.86 4.61
C GLU A 30 -9.94 2.62 6.09
N THR A 31 -9.19 3.51 6.73
CA THR A 31 -8.97 3.57 8.17
C THR A 31 -9.17 5.01 8.66
N ARG A 32 -8.87 5.28 9.93
CA ARG A 32 -8.90 6.60 10.55
C ARG A 32 -7.53 6.98 11.08
N TYR A 33 -7.06 8.17 10.75
CA TYR A 33 -5.85 8.75 11.31
C TYR A 33 -6.17 10.11 11.93
N HIS A 34 -5.98 10.22 13.25
CA HIS A 34 -6.38 11.38 14.06
C HIS A 34 -7.85 11.79 13.87
N GLY A 35 -8.76 10.81 13.86
CA GLY A 35 -10.20 11.06 13.72
C GLY A 35 -10.69 11.36 12.30
N HIS A 36 -9.79 11.44 11.32
CA HIS A 36 -10.16 11.70 9.92
C HIS A 36 -9.96 10.46 9.04
N PRO A 37 -10.72 10.34 7.94
CA PRO A 37 -10.52 9.28 6.95
C PRO A 37 -9.09 9.23 6.44
N TRP A 38 -8.57 8.01 6.32
CA TRP A 38 -7.24 7.72 5.80
C TRP A 38 -7.31 6.52 4.87
N TYR A 39 -6.93 6.73 3.61
CA TYR A 39 -7.02 5.74 2.56
C TYR A 39 -5.62 5.19 2.28
N VAL A 40 -5.46 3.89 2.55
CA VAL A 40 -4.18 3.21 2.45
C VAL A 40 -4.21 2.27 1.25
N VAL A 41 -3.31 2.50 0.29
CA VAL A 41 -3.09 1.54 -0.80
C VAL A 41 -2.16 0.45 -0.30
N VAL A 42 -2.64 -0.79 -0.33
CA VAL A 42 -1.92 -1.97 0.12
C VAL A 42 -1.59 -2.91 -1.03
N HIS A 43 -0.48 -3.64 -0.90
CA HIS A 43 -0.06 -4.69 -1.82
C HIS A 43 0.44 -5.92 -1.07
N GLY A 44 -0.01 -7.09 -1.52
CA GLY A 44 0.38 -8.42 -1.07
C GLY A 44 -0.09 -8.76 0.36
N SER A 45 -0.17 -10.06 0.63
CA SER A 45 -0.19 -10.61 1.97
C SER A 45 1.13 -11.32 2.21
N PHE A 46 1.87 -10.89 3.23
CA PHE A 46 3.20 -11.41 3.54
C PHE A 46 3.18 -12.04 4.93
N PRO A 47 3.78 -13.22 5.11
CA PRO A 47 3.78 -13.92 6.41
C PRO A 47 4.56 -13.15 7.47
N ASP A 48 5.58 -12.40 7.06
CA ASP A 48 6.42 -11.61 7.95
C ASP A 48 7.02 -10.37 7.25
N ARG A 49 7.75 -9.58 8.05
CA ARG A 49 8.42 -8.36 7.59
C ARG A 49 9.54 -8.64 6.58
N ALA A 50 10.22 -9.79 6.66
CA ALA A 50 11.31 -10.14 5.77
C ALA A 50 10.78 -10.45 4.36
N ALA A 51 9.69 -11.22 4.26
CA ALA A 51 8.97 -11.48 3.02
C ALA A 51 8.45 -10.18 2.39
N ALA A 52 7.89 -9.27 3.18
CA ALA A 52 7.46 -7.96 2.70
C ALA A 52 8.63 -7.12 2.17
N LYS A 53 9.80 -7.14 2.84
CA LYS A 53 11.01 -6.46 2.37
C LYS A 53 11.54 -7.04 1.06
N ALA A 54 11.57 -8.36 0.92
CA ALA A 54 11.98 -9.03 -0.32
C ALA A 54 11.05 -8.61 -1.48
N ALA A 55 9.74 -8.55 -1.24
CA ALA A 55 8.77 -8.10 -2.23
C ALA A 55 8.99 -6.65 -2.71
N ILE A 56 9.57 -5.76 -1.90
CA ILE A 56 9.93 -4.41 -2.34
C ILE A 56 10.90 -4.46 -3.52
N ALA A 57 11.85 -5.40 -3.54
CA ALA A 57 12.82 -5.51 -4.63
C ALA A 57 12.15 -5.87 -5.97
N HIS A 58 11.03 -6.60 -5.93
CA HIS A 58 10.23 -7.01 -7.09
C HIS A 58 9.22 -5.96 -7.56
N LEU A 59 9.02 -4.88 -6.80
CA LEU A 59 8.14 -3.80 -7.23
C LEU A 59 8.75 -3.01 -8.40
N PRO A 60 7.91 -2.50 -9.32
CA PRO A 60 8.33 -1.52 -10.31
C PRO A 60 9.11 -0.35 -9.68
N ALA A 61 10.16 0.12 -10.35
CA ALA A 61 11.06 1.15 -9.82
C ALA A 61 10.35 2.41 -9.29
N ARG A 62 9.24 2.81 -9.94
CA ARG A 62 8.42 3.95 -9.50
C ARG A 62 7.78 3.77 -8.13
N LEU A 63 7.40 2.54 -7.79
CA LEU A 63 6.79 2.20 -6.50
C LEU A 63 7.86 2.03 -5.42
N ARG A 64 9.02 1.47 -5.78
CA ARG A 64 10.19 1.39 -4.89
C ARG A 64 10.65 2.77 -4.40
N ARG A 65 10.61 3.78 -5.27
CA ARG A 65 10.98 5.17 -4.92
C ARG A 65 10.06 5.80 -3.86
N ASN A 66 8.84 5.31 -3.71
CA ASN A 66 7.91 5.78 -2.67
C ASN A 66 8.21 5.17 -1.30
N GLN A 67 9.33 4.45 -1.16
CA GLN A 67 9.77 3.79 0.08
C GLN A 67 8.61 3.02 0.74
N PRO A 68 8.10 1.96 0.08
CA PRO A 68 7.00 1.17 0.60
C PRO A 68 7.27 0.73 2.03
N TRP A 69 6.27 0.87 2.90
CA TRP A 69 6.45 0.59 4.32
C TRP A 69 5.89 -0.79 4.67
N PRO A 70 6.74 -1.76 5.08
CA PRO A 70 6.29 -3.03 5.63
C PRO A 70 5.54 -2.81 6.95
N ARG A 71 4.22 -2.64 6.84
CA ARG A 71 3.28 -2.69 7.96
C ARG A 71 2.48 -3.99 7.91
N THR A 72 2.16 -4.52 9.09
CA THR A 72 1.22 -5.63 9.26
C THR A 72 -0.21 -5.13 9.07
N PHE A 73 -1.09 -5.96 8.54
CA PHE A 73 -2.51 -5.59 8.36
C PHE A 73 -3.19 -5.22 9.68
N GLY A 74 -2.82 -5.84 10.80
CA GLY A 74 -3.36 -5.50 12.12
C GLY A 74 -2.92 -4.14 12.69
N SER A 75 -2.11 -3.37 11.95
CA SER A 75 -1.66 -2.02 12.33
C SER A 75 -2.27 -0.89 11.48
N LEU A 76 -3.23 -1.25 10.62
CA LEU A 76 -4.06 -0.34 9.82
C LEU A 76 -5.38 -0.09 10.55
#